data_AF-A0A183MPY5-F1
#
_entry.id   AF-A0A183MPY5-F1
#
_cell.length_a   1.000
_cell.length_b   1.000
_cell.length_c   1.000
_cell.angle_alpha   90.00
_cell.angle_beta   90.00
_cell.angle_gamma   90.00
#
_symmetry.space_group_name_H-M   'P 1'
#
loop_
_entity.id
_entity.type
_entity.pdbx_description
1 polymer ?
#
loop_
_entity_poly.entity_id
_entity_poly.type
_entity_poly.pdbx_seq_one_letter_code
_entity_poly.pdbx_strand_id
1 'polypeptide(L)'
;MNIIQCYAPTNDNNDDIKDQFYERLQLQALQDLLKEEESTMVDNWKGIKEALTSTCQEVLVLKKHHHKKWISIETLDWIKEKKNKKTAINKNRTRAEKVQAQAEYTEANKQMKRSIREDKKKYVEELATTAEKAAREGNMKQLYDTTKKLSRKYNKPKRPVKEEECKPITEIQQQRNGWVEYFEELLNRPAPMNPPDIAAAHTDLPMDVNPPTKEEIRMAITQIKSRKAATKLRHYGSSSNNQLSKTHHYTSTSLIVKKHLTV
;
A
#
# COMPACT_ATOMS: atom_id res chain seq x y z
N MET A 1 18.39 14.12 -21.50
CA MET A 1 19.72 13.63 -21.09
C MET A 1 19.49 12.43 -20.19
N ASN A 2 19.64 11.22 -20.73
CA ASN A 2 19.64 10.00 -19.91
C ASN A 2 20.86 10.12 -19.01
N ILE A 3 20.65 10.31 -17.71
CA ILE A 3 21.72 10.21 -16.73
C ILE A 3 21.96 8.72 -16.61
N ILE A 4 22.88 8.22 -17.42
CA ILE A 4 23.35 6.85 -17.33
C ILE A 4 24.21 6.82 -16.07
N GLN A 5 23.67 6.25 -14.99
CA GLN A 5 24.46 5.93 -13.81
C GLN A 5 25.25 4.66 -14.12
N CYS A 6 26.39 4.83 -14.81
CA CYS A 6 27.39 3.80 -14.92
C CYS A 6 28.15 3.75 -13.59
N TYR A 7 27.92 2.74 -12.78
CA TYR A 7 28.74 2.45 -11.61
C TYR A 7 29.87 1.51 -12.05
N ALA A 8 31.10 1.76 -11.61
CA ALA A 8 32.15 0.75 -11.69
C ALA A 8 31.68 -0.55 -11.02
N PRO A 9 32.11 -1.74 -11.48
CA PRO A 9 31.72 -3.00 -10.86
C PRO A 9 31.94 -2.94 -9.34
N THR A 10 30.87 -3.12 -8.56
CA THR A 10 30.95 -3.12 -7.09
C THR A 10 31.67 -4.38 -6.62
N ASN A 11 32.25 -4.37 -5.40
CA ASN A 11 32.92 -5.56 -4.84
C ASN A 11 32.04 -6.82 -4.85
N ASP A 12 30.72 -6.66 -4.83
CA ASP A 12 29.72 -7.74 -4.87
C ASP A 12 29.49 -8.36 -6.26
N ASN A 13 30.12 -7.85 -7.32
CA ASN A 13 29.97 -8.39 -8.67
C ASN A 13 30.86 -9.63 -8.87
N ASN A 14 30.43 -10.56 -9.73
CA ASN A 14 31.23 -11.74 -10.10
C ASN A 14 32.61 -11.31 -10.65
N ASP A 15 33.66 -12.01 -10.24
CA ASP A 15 35.04 -11.68 -10.62
C ASP A 15 35.23 -11.78 -12.15
N ASP A 16 34.57 -12.72 -12.83
CA ASP A 16 34.56 -12.79 -14.31
C ASP A 16 34.02 -11.51 -14.98
N ILE A 17 33.02 -10.87 -14.34
CA ILE A 17 32.40 -9.64 -14.86
C ILE A 17 33.32 -8.44 -14.60
N LYS A 18 34.06 -8.45 -13.49
CA LYS A 18 35.07 -7.42 -13.18
C LYS A 18 36.22 -7.53 -14.18
N ASP A 19 36.74 -8.72 -14.40
CA ASP A 19 37.86 -8.96 -15.32
C ASP A 19 37.49 -8.58 -16.74
N GLN A 20 36.30 -9.01 -17.21
CA GLN A 20 35.79 -8.61 -18.53
C GLN A 20 35.61 -7.09 -18.66
N PHE A 21 35.24 -6.39 -17.57
CA PHE A 21 35.11 -4.94 -17.57
C PHE A 21 36.46 -4.25 -17.69
N TYR A 22 37.46 -4.64 -16.90
CA TYR A 22 38.79 -4.02 -16.92
C TYR A 22 39.53 -4.29 -18.22
N GLU A 23 39.47 -5.50 -18.76
CA GLU A 23 40.07 -5.86 -20.06
C GLU A 23 39.48 -5.03 -21.19
N ARG A 24 38.15 -4.91 -21.27
CA ARG A 24 37.51 -4.07 -22.30
C ARG A 24 37.80 -2.58 -22.11
N LEU A 25 37.87 -2.10 -20.88
CA LEU A 25 38.19 -0.69 -20.62
C LEU A 25 39.62 -0.37 -21.06
N GLN A 26 40.58 -1.27 -20.79
CA GLN A 26 41.96 -1.11 -21.24
C GLN A 26 42.07 -1.12 -22.77
N LEU A 27 41.40 -2.05 -23.45
CA LEU A 27 41.39 -2.10 -24.91
C LEU A 27 40.81 -0.83 -25.54
N GLN A 28 39.71 -0.31 -25.00
CA GLN A 28 39.07 0.91 -25.49
C GLN A 28 39.94 2.15 -25.23
N ALA A 29 40.53 2.26 -24.03
CA ALA A 29 41.41 3.37 -23.67
C ALA A 29 42.68 3.41 -24.54
N LEU A 30 43.24 2.24 -24.89
CA LEU A 30 44.39 2.15 -25.78
C LEU A 30 44.07 2.56 -27.22
N GLN A 31 42.89 2.22 -27.73
CA GLN A 31 42.44 2.64 -29.06
C GLN A 31 42.23 4.16 -29.17
N ASP A 32 41.75 4.79 -28.11
CA ASP A 32 41.52 6.23 -28.08
C ASP A 32 42.81 7.03 -27.83
N LEU A 33 43.80 6.45 -27.15
CA LEU A 33 45.17 7.02 -27.03
C LEU A 33 46.00 6.93 -28.32
N LEU A 34 45.73 5.95 -29.19
CA LEU A 34 46.42 5.76 -30.47
C LEU A 34 45.96 6.71 -31.58
N LYS A 35 44.88 7.48 -31.36
CA LYS A 35 44.45 8.54 -32.27
C LYS A 35 45.26 9.80 -31.97
N GLU A 36 46.46 9.86 -32.56
CA GLU A 36 47.33 11.04 -32.54
C GLU A 36 46.75 12.20 -33.36
N GLU A 37 45.77 12.91 -32.82
CA GLU A 37 45.35 14.22 -33.35
C GLU A 37 45.37 15.20 -32.19
N GLU A 38 45.79 16.45 -32.42
CA GLU A 38 46.03 17.53 -31.43
C GLU A 38 44.88 17.71 -30.43
N SER A 39 44.78 16.83 -29.46
CA SER A 39 43.66 16.77 -28.54
C SER A 39 43.99 17.61 -27.32
N THR A 40 43.13 18.57 -27.03
CA THR A 40 43.29 19.37 -25.82
C THR A 40 43.05 18.49 -24.60
N MET A 41 43.57 18.88 -23.42
CA MET A 41 43.37 18.10 -22.20
C MET A 41 41.87 17.87 -21.86
N VAL A 42 40.99 18.75 -22.35
CA VAL A 42 39.53 18.64 -22.26
C VAL A 42 38.99 17.52 -23.14
N ASP A 43 39.53 17.38 -24.35
CA ASP A 43 39.14 16.34 -25.31
C ASP A 43 39.60 14.96 -24.84
N ASN A 44 40.78 14.87 -24.24
CA ASN A 44 41.27 13.64 -23.61
C ASN A 44 40.38 13.18 -22.44
N TRP A 45 39.99 14.11 -21.57
CA TRP A 45 39.06 13.80 -20.48
C TRP A 45 37.68 13.38 -21.00
N LYS A 46 37.22 14.00 -22.09
CA LYS A 46 35.97 13.63 -22.77
C LYS A 46 36.05 12.22 -23.35
N GLY A 47 37.14 11.87 -24.02
CA GLY A 47 37.39 10.52 -24.57
C GLY A 47 37.39 9.45 -23.49
N ILE A 48 38.12 9.65 -22.39
CA ILE A 48 38.14 8.73 -21.24
C ILE A 48 36.72 8.53 -20.67
N LYS A 49 35.97 9.62 -20.53
CA LYS A 49 34.60 9.56 -20.02
C LYS A 49 33.66 8.80 -20.97
N GLU A 50 33.83 8.97 -22.28
CA GLU A 50 33.06 8.25 -23.31
C GLU A 50 33.40 6.76 -23.34
N ALA A 51 34.69 6.41 -23.34
CA ALA A 51 35.18 5.03 -23.25
C ALA A 51 34.64 4.32 -22.01
N LEU A 52 34.78 4.92 -20.82
CA LEU A 52 34.24 4.38 -19.57
C LEU A 52 32.72 4.19 -19.66
N THR A 53 32.00 5.17 -20.21
CA THR A 53 30.54 5.09 -20.35
C THR A 53 30.13 3.97 -21.31
N SER A 54 30.86 3.78 -22.41
CA SER A 54 30.62 2.72 -23.40
C SER A 54 30.85 1.34 -22.81
N THR A 55 32.02 1.11 -22.19
CA THR A 55 32.35 -0.18 -21.57
C THR A 55 31.34 -0.56 -20.48
N CYS A 56 30.89 0.42 -19.69
CA CYS A 56 29.84 0.20 -18.70
C CYS A 56 28.49 -0.19 -19.33
N GLN A 57 28.13 0.36 -20.49
CA GLN A 57 26.90 -0.02 -21.20
C GLN A 57 26.95 -1.45 -21.73
N GLU A 58 28.10 -1.86 -22.25
CA GLU A 58 28.29 -3.18 -22.86
C GLU A 58 28.41 -4.32 -21.85
N VAL A 59 29.22 -4.14 -20.80
CA VAL A 59 29.56 -5.22 -19.87
C VAL A 59 28.54 -5.33 -18.74
N LEU A 60 28.17 -4.20 -18.14
CA LEU A 60 27.34 -4.21 -16.93
C LEU A 60 25.84 -4.33 -17.22
N VAL A 61 25.46 -4.42 -18.51
CA VAL A 61 24.08 -4.45 -19.02
C VAL A 61 23.21 -3.40 -18.33
N LEU A 62 22.92 -2.30 -19.02
CA LEU A 62 22.04 -1.25 -18.48
C LEU A 62 20.81 -1.86 -17.79
N LYS A 63 20.78 -1.78 -16.44
CA LYS A 63 19.59 -2.16 -15.67
C LYS A 63 18.49 -1.23 -16.12
N LYS A 64 17.66 -1.71 -17.06
CA LYS A 64 16.52 -0.95 -17.57
C LYS A 64 15.63 -0.70 -16.37
N HIS A 65 15.61 0.56 -15.92
CA HIS A 65 14.63 0.97 -14.93
C HIS A 65 13.27 0.83 -15.58
N HIS A 66 12.58 -0.26 -15.27
CA HIS A 66 11.20 -0.43 -15.66
C HIS A 66 10.40 0.64 -14.94
N HIS A 67 10.04 1.69 -15.68
CA HIS A 67 9.03 2.61 -15.22
C HIS A 67 7.77 1.79 -14.92
N LYS A 68 7.09 2.16 -13.83
CA LYS A 68 5.83 1.50 -13.49
C LYS A 68 4.91 1.64 -14.70
N LYS A 69 4.27 0.55 -15.12
CA LYS A 69 3.46 0.47 -16.35
C LYS A 69 2.39 1.57 -16.49
N TRP A 70 2.03 2.23 -15.39
CA TRP A 70 1.04 3.30 -15.36
C TRP A 70 1.57 4.70 -15.65
N ILE A 71 2.89 4.90 -15.68
CA ILE A 71 3.48 6.22 -15.97
C ILE A 71 3.44 6.45 -17.48
N SER A 72 2.83 7.55 -17.90
CA SER A 72 2.72 7.92 -19.30
C SER A 72 4.03 8.47 -19.87
N ILE A 73 4.14 8.45 -21.20
CA ILE A 73 5.28 9.04 -21.93
C ILE A 73 5.32 10.55 -21.69
N GLU A 74 4.16 11.21 -21.68
CA GLU A 74 4.04 12.65 -21.39
C GLU A 74 4.61 13.00 -20.01
N THR A 75 4.30 12.21 -18.98
CA THR A 75 4.92 12.38 -17.66
C THR A 75 6.44 12.22 -17.72
N LEU A 76 6.99 11.28 -18.50
CA LEU A 76 8.44 11.16 -18.65
C LEU A 76 9.08 12.41 -19.29
N ASP A 77 8.41 13.03 -20.26
CA ASP A 77 8.86 14.29 -20.86
C ASP A 77 8.87 15.42 -19.83
N TRP A 78 7.83 15.54 -19.01
CA TRP A 78 7.81 16.46 -17.88
C TRP A 78 8.97 16.22 -16.89
N ILE A 79 9.41 14.97 -16.67
CA ILE A 79 10.55 14.67 -15.78
C ILE A 79 11.83 15.24 -16.40
N LYS A 80 12.01 15.00 -17.70
CA LYS A 80 13.16 15.47 -18.47
C LYS A 80 13.21 16.99 -18.48
N GLU A 81 12.07 17.64 -18.72
CA GLU A 81 11.97 19.09 -18.73
C GLU A 81 12.28 19.71 -17.36
N LYS A 82 11.73 19.16 -16.27
CA LYS A 82 12.08 19.57 -14.90
C LYS A 82 13.60 19.46 -14.65
N LYS A 83 14.25 18.40 -15.13
CA LYS A 83 15.71 18.23 -15.01
C LYS A 83 16.47 19.30 -15.78
N ASN A 84 16.04 19.64 -17.00
CA ASN A 84 16.65 20.69 -17.80
C ASN A 84 16.50 22.08 -17.14
N LYS A 85 15.33 22.39 -16.58
CA LYS A 85 15.13 23.63 -15.82
C LYS A 85 16.02 23.68 -14.57
N LYS A 86 16.27 22.52 -13.92
CA LYS A 86 17.21 22.44 -12.79
C LYS A 86 18.66 22.70 -13.20
N THR A 87 19.09 22.24 -14.38
CA THR A 87 20.45 22.55 -14.88
C THR A 87 20.59 24.01 -15.28
N ALA A 88 19.53 24.65 -15.80
CA ALA A 88 19.53 26.08 -16.08
C ALA A 88 19.77 26.92 -14.81
N ILE A 89 19.12 26.59 -13.69
CA ILE A 89 19.36 27.26 -12.40
C ILE A 89 20.84 27.21 -11.99
N ASN A 90 21.49 26.05 -12.17
CA ASN A 90 22.88 25.87 -11.77
C ASN A 90 23.87 26.62 -12.69
N LYS A 91 23.50 26.90 -13.95
CA LYS A 91 24.35 27.61 -14.92
C LYS A 91 24.27 29.13 -14.80
N ASN A 92 23.13 29.68 -14.36
CA ASN A 92 22.92 31.12 -14.33
C ASN A 92 23.86 31.82 -13.33
N ARG A 93 24.47 32.93 -13.76
CA ARG A 93 25.46 33.66 -12.94
C ARG A 93 24.83 34.80 -12.15
N THR A 94 23.85 35.49 -12.74
CA THR A 94 23.24 36.69 -12.16
C THR A 94 22.09 36.35 -11.21
N ARG A 95 21.89 37.15 -10.16
CA ARG A 95 20.84 36.93 -9.15
C ARG A 95 19.44 36.96 -9.76
N ALA A 96 19.16 37.88 -10.69
CA ALA A 96 17.87 38.01 -11.36
C ALA A 96 17.52 36.78 -12.21
N GLU A 97 18.46 36.30 -13.02
CA GLU A 97 18.30 35.10 -13.87
C GLU A 97 18.11 33.83 -13.03
N LYS A 98 18.73 33.74 -11.86
CA LYS A 98 18.49 32.65 -10.91
C LYS A 98 17.06 32.66 -10.36
N VAL A 99 16.53 33.84 -10.02
CA VAL A 99 15.13 33.97 -9.55
C VAL A 99 14.15 33.54 -10.63
N GLN A 100 14.37 33.96 -11.88
CA GLN A 100 13.52 33.56 -13.00
C GLN A 100 13.59 32.05 -13.28
N ALA A 101 14.78 31.49 -13.39
CA ALA A 101 14.95 30.05 -13.61
C ALA A 101 14.39 29.21 -12.45
N GLN A 102 14.47 29.73 -11.22
CA GLN A 102 13.84 29.11 -10.05
C GLN A 102 12.31 29.12 -10.16
N ALA A 103 11.70 30.22 -10.61
CA ALA A 103 10.27 30.29 -10.85
C ALA A 103 9.83 29.26 -11.92
N GLU A 104 10.53 29.19 -13.05
CA GLU A 104 10.25 28.22 -14.11
C GLU A 104 10.38 26.77 -13.62
N TYR A 105 11.41 26.46 -12.82
CA TYR A 105 11.55 25.14 -12.21
C TYR A 105 10.39 24.82 -11.26
N THR A 106 9.92 25.80 -10.49
CA THR A 106 8.79 25.57 -9.58
C THR A 106 7.50 25.25 -10.33
N GLU A 107 7.22 25.94 -11.44
CA GLU A 107 6.06 25.64 -12.29
C GLU A 107 6.20 24.28 -12.98
N ALA A 108 7.36 23.99 -13.60
CA ALA A 108 7.60 22.67 -14.21
C ALA A 108 7.46 21.53 -13.18
N ASN A 109 7.92 21.73 -11.95
CA ASN A 109 7.77 20.75 -10.86
C ASN A 109 6.31 20.59 -10.41
N LYS A 110 5.50 21.65 -10.44
CA LYS A 110 4.05 21.57 -10.18
C LYS A 110 3.36 20.77 -11.28
N GLN A 111 3.63 21.06 -12.55
CA GLN A 111 3.06 20.34 -13.70
C GLN A 111 3.40 18.85 -13.66
N MET A 112 4.69 18.53 -13.49
CA MET A 112 5.16 17.16 -13.30
C MET A 112 4.45 16.43 -12.15
N LYS A 113 4.24 17.09 -11.00
CA LYS A 113 3.49 16.49 -9.89
C LYS A 113 2.01 16.27 -10.21
N ARG A 114 1.39 17.13 -11.03
CA ARG A 114 0.00 16.97 -11.49
C ARG A 114 -0.11 15.80 -12.46
N SER A 115 0.76 15.72 -13.47
CA SER A 115 0.75 14.63 -14.46
C SER A 115 0.91 13.26 -13.78
N ILE A 116 1.82 13.13 -12.80
CA ILE A 116 1.98 11.90 -12.00
C ILE A 116 0.68 11.52 -11.27
N ARG A 117 -0.05 12.52 -10.73
CA ARG A 117 -1.31 12.26 -10.01
C ARG A 117 -2.41 11.83 -10.98
N GLU A 118 -2.46 12.43 -12.15
CA GLU A 118 -3.41 12.11 -13.22
C GLU A 118 -3.17 10.72 -13.79
N ASP A 119 -1.94 10.39 -14.17
CA ASP A 119 -1.55 9.04 -14.60
C ASP A 119 -1.95 7.98 -13.57
N LYS A 120 -1.68 8.26 -12.29
CA LYS A 120 -2.05 7.35 -11.20
C LYS A 120 -3.56 7.20 -11.07
N LYS A 121 -4.31 8.31 -11.17
CA LYS A 121 -5.77 8.30 -11.10
C LYS A 121 -6.34 7.46 -12.25
N LYS A 122 -5.89 7.72 -13.48
CA LYS A 122 -6.30 6.99 -14.69
C LYS A 122 -6.04 5.50 -14.55
N TYR A 123 -4.86 5.11 -14.09
CA TYR A 123 -4.54 3.71 -13.87
C TYR A 123 -5.42 3.02 -12.82
N VAL A 124 -5.73 3.71 -11.71
CA VAL A 124 -6.64 3.17 -10.70
C VAL A 124 -8.06 3.03 -11.26
N GLU A 125 -8.50 3.98 -12.07
CA GLU A 125 -9.82 3.98 -12.72
C GLU A 125 -9.94 2.85 -13.77
N GLU A 126 -8.90 2.63 -14.58
CA GLU A 126 -8.81 1.49 -15.51
C GLU A 126 -8.85 0.14 -14.78
N LEU A 127 -8.16 0.02 -13.64
CA LEU A 127 -8.24 -1.19 -12.81
C LEU A 127 -9.64 -1.38 -12.22
N ALA A 128 -10.30 -0.32 -11.78
CA ALA A 128 -11.63 -0.38 -11.19
C ALA A 128 -12.68 -0.79 -12.25
N THR A 129 -12.64 -0.20 -13.44
CA THR A 129 -13.52 -0.56 -14.55
C THR A 129 -13.29 -2.00 -15.03
N THR A 130 -12.03 -2.46 -15.05
CA THR A 130 -11.71 -3.87 -15.34
C THR A 130 -12.28 -4.82 -14.29
N ALA A 131 -12.17 -4.47 -13.00
CA ALA A 131 -12.74 -5.25 -11.92
C ALA A 131 -14.27 -5.33 -12.01
N GLU A 132 -14.94 -4.20 -12.29
CA GLU A 132 -16.39 -4.14 -12.48
C GLU A 132 -16.84 -5.04 -13.65
N LYS A 133 -16.15 -4.96 -14.79
CA LYS A 133 -16.44 -5.82 -15.95
C LYS A 133 -16.28 -7.30 -15.60
N ALA A 134 -15.19 -7.68 -14.94
CA ALA A 134 -14.95 -9.06 -14.51
C ALA A 134 -16.05 -9.55 -13.55
N ALA A 135 -16.56 -8.70 -12.66
CA ALA A 135 -17.67 -9.05 -11.78
C ALA A 135 -18.97 -9.29 -12.57
N ARG A 136 -19.28 -8.44 -13.54
CA ARG A 136 -20.46 -8.60 -14.41
C ARG A 136 -20.41 -9.88 -15.25
N GLU A 137 -19.23 -10.26 -15.73
CA GLU A 137 -19.00 -11.47 -16.54
C GLU A 137 -18.86 -12.74 -15.69
N GLY A 138 -18.82 -12.63 -14.35
CA GLY A 138 -18.59 -13.77 -13.46
C GLY A 138 -17.14 -14.29 -13.45
N ASN A 139 -16.18 -13.55 -14.02
CA ASN A 139 -14.77 -13.90 -14.03
C ASN A 139 -14.09 -13.62 -12.68
N MET A 140 -14.32 -14.52 -11.72
CA MET A 140 -13.90 -14.35 -10.33
C MET A 140 -12.38 -14.27 -10.16
N LYS A 141 -11.62 -14.96 -11.01
CA LYS A 141 -10.14 -14.94 -10.97
C LYS A 141 -9.60 -13.54 -11.30
N GLN A 142 -10.08 -12.93 -12.39
CA GLN A 142 -9.67 -11.59 -12.77
C GLN A 142 -10.13 -10.54 -11.75
N LEU A 143 -11.34 -10.68 -11.21
CA LEU A 143 -11.85 -9.80 -10.15
C LEU A 143 -10.93 -9.83 -8.90
N TYR A 144 -10.54 -11.03 -8.46
CA TYR A 144 -9.63 -11.17 -7.32
C TYR A 144 -8.25 -10.58 -7.59
N ASP A 145 -7.64 -10.89 -8.74
CA ASP A 145 -6.31 -10.39 -9.09
C ASP A 145 -6.25 -8.86 -9.23
N THR A 146 -7.29 -8.25 -9.81
CA THR A 146 -7.41 -6.78 -9.94
C THR A 146 -7.65 -6.12 -8.58
N THR A 147 -8.54 -6.66 -7.76
CA THR A 147 -8.79 -6.18 -6.39
C THR A 147 -7.54 -6.29 -5.54
N LYS A 148 -6.77 -7.39 -5.67
CA LYS A 148 -5.49 -7.58 -5.00
C LYS A 148 -4.46 -6.53 -5.42
N LYS A 149 -4.39 -6.18 -6.72
CA LYS A 149 -3.53 -5.08 -7.22
C LYS A 149 -3.94 -3.72 -6.66
N LEU A 150 -5.24 -3.44 -6.56
CA LEU A 150 -5.79 -2.20 -5.99
C LEU A 150 -5.53 -2.08 -4.49
N SER A 151 -5.67 -3.18 -3.75
CA SER A 151 -5.61 -3.24 -2.28
C SER A 151 -4.23 -2.99 -1.66
N ARG A 152 -3.18 -2.82 -2.49
CA ARG A 152 -1.82 -2.36 -2.16
C ARG A 152 -1.37 -2.71 -0.73
N LYS A 153 -0.66 -3.83 -0.52
CA LYS A 153 -0.11 -4.35 0.77
C LYS A 153 -0.42 -3.44 1.97
N TYR A 154 -1.56 -3.67 2.62
CA TYR A 154 -1.87 -3.05 3.90
C TYR A 154 -0.84 -3.54 4.92
N ASN A 155 0.13 -2.71 5.28
CA ASN A 155 0.95 -2.96 6.46
C ASN A 155 0.02 -2.79 7.66
N LYS A 156 -0.51 -3.91 8.18
CA LYS A 156 -1.27 -3.88 9.42
C LYS A 156 -0.39 -3.23 10.49
N PRO A 157 -0.77 -2.11 11.12
CA PRO A 157 -0.05 -1.65 12.30
C PRO A 157 -0.10 -2.79 13.33
N LYS A 158 1.06 -3.13 13.89
CA LYS A 158 1.18 -4.20 14.87
C LYS A 158 0.28 -3.85 16.05
N ARG A 159 -0.70 -4.70 16.36
CA ARG A 159 -1.59 -4.47 17.51
C ARG A 159 -0.79 -4.74 18.79
N PRO A 160 -0.61 -3.77 19.69
CA PRO A 160 -0.01 -4.04 20.99
C PRO A 160 -0.96 -4.96 21.77
N VAL A 161 -0.41 -6.04 22.32
CA VAL A 161 -1.08 -6.88 23.31
C VAL A 161 -0.93 -6.16 24.66
N LYS A 162 -2.03 -6.05 25.42
CA LYS A 162 -2.01 -5.48 26.77
C LYS A 162 -1.86 -6.62 27.77
N GLU A 163 -0.91 -6.48 28.66
CA GLU A 163 -0.75 -7.32 29.86
C GLU A 163 -1.61 -6.73 31.00
N GLU A 164 -1.83 -7.51 32.08
CA GLU A 164 -2.67 -7.15 33.23
C GLU A 164 -2.28 -5.80 33.87
N GLU A 165 -1.01 -5.38 33.78
CA GLU A 165 -0.52 -4.10 34.31
C GLU A 165 -0.77 -2.87 33.42
N CYS A 166 -1.58 -2.98 32.36
CA CYS A 166 -1.94 -1.86 31.47
C CYS A 166 -0.76 -1.16 30.74
N LYS A 167 0.44 -1.77 30.67
CA LYS A 167 1.55 -1.25 29.84
C LYS A 167 1.49 -1.83 28.41
N PRO A 168 1.56 -0.99 27.35
CA PRO A 168 1.50 -1.49 25.98
C PRO A 168 2.82 -2.13 25.53
N ILE A 169 2.82 -3.43 25.22
CA ILE A 169 3.99 -4.15 24.71
C ILE A 169 4.11 -3.96 23.19
N THR A 170 5.11 -3.19 22.77
CA THR A 170 5.43 -2.94 21.35
C THR A 170 6.40 -3.96 20.74
N GLU A 171 7.21 -4.63 21.55
CA GLU A 171 8.29 -5.52 21.11
C GLU A 171 7.81 -6.96 20.77
N ILE A 172 8.38 -7.59 19.72
CA ILE A 172 7.94 -8.92 19.24
C ILE A 172 8.30 -10.03 20.23
N GLN A 173 9.48 -9.94 20.84
CA GLN A 173 9.97 -10.96 21.78
C GLN A 173 9.13 -10.98 23.05
N GLN A 174 8.84 -9.81 23.61
CA GLN A 174 7.98 -9.68 24.79
C GLN A 174 6.55 -10.19 24.54
N GLN A 175 5.97 -9.93 23.36
CA GLN A 175 4.66 -10.50 23.01
C GLN A 175 4.70 -12.03 22.97
N ARG A 176 5.78 -12.64 22.46
CA ARG A 176 5.92 -14.10 22.43
C ARG A 176 6.04 -14.67 23.85
N ASN A 177 6.81 -14.03 24.71
CA ASN A 177 6.96 -14.46 26.10
C ASN A 177 5.63 -14.39 26.85
N GLY A 178 4.85 -13.30 26.70
CA GLY A 178 3.52 -13.21 27.29
C GLY A 178 2.54 -14.26 26.76
N TRP A 179 2.64 -14.65 25.48
CA TRP A 179 1.88 -15.80 24.96
C TRP A 179 2.32 -17.13 25.57
N VAL A 180 3.63 -17.34 25.74
CA VAL A 180 4.18 -18.56 26.37
C VAL A 180 3.66 -18.68 27.80
N GLU A 181 3.76 -17.62 28.60
CA GLU A 181 3.29 -17.59 29.99
C GLU A 181 1.77 -17.83 30.08
N TYR A 182 0.96 -17.15 29.25
CA TYR A 182 -0.49 -17.36 29.20
C TYR A 182 -0.86 -18.81 28.86
N PHE A 183 -0.19 -19.41 27.86
CA PHE A 183 -0.46 -20.80 27.49
C PHE A 183 0.06 -21.78 28.55
N GLU A 184 1.16 -21.47 29.21
CA GLU A 184 1.70 -22.28 30.31
C GLU A 184 0.74 -22.28 31.51
N GLU A 185 0.20 -21.13 31.90
CA GLU A 185 -0.81 -21.01 32.95
C GLU A 185 -2.11 -21.75 32.58
N LEU A 186 -2.58 -21.56 31.34
CA LEU A 186 -3.82 -22.18 30.89
C LEU A 186 -3.73 -23.70 30.81
N LEU A 187 -2.61 -24.24 30.29
CA LEU A 187 -2.44 -25.67 30.05
C LEU A 187 -1.96 -26.43 31.29
N ASN A 188 -1.27 -25.77 32.21
CA ASN A 188 -0.75 -26.38 33.45
C ASN A 188 -1.55 -26.00 34.69
N ARG A 189 -2.78 -25.48 34.54
CA ARG A 189 -3.65 -25.18 35.67
C ARG A 189 -3.90 -26.44 36.50
N PRO A 190 -3.53 -26.47 37.80
CA PRO A 190 -3.80 -27.63 38.64
C PRO A 190 -5.31 -27.84 38.77
N ALA A 191 -5.73 -29.10 38.91
CA ALA A 191 -7.13 -29.45 39.10
C ALA A 191 -7.70 -28.64 40.29
N PRO A 192 -8.85 -27.96 40.13
CA PRO A 192 -9.43 -27.18 41.22
C PRO A 192 -9.64 -28.10 42.43
N MET A 193 -9.08 -27.68 43.57
CA MET A 193 -9.02 -28.49 44.79
C MET A 193 -10.40 -28.70 45.44
N ASN A 194 -11.38 -27.87 45.07
CA ASN A 194 -12.77 -28.04 45.43
C ASN A 194 -13.54 -28.58 44.21
N PRO A 195 -14.32 -29.67 44.34
CA PRO A 195 -15.23 -30.08 43.28
C PRO A 195 -16.18 -28.90 42.96
N PRO A 196 -16.48 -28.65 41.67
CA PRO A 196 -17.46 -27.63 41.30
C PRO A 196 -18.79 -27.96 41.97
N ASP A 197 -19.33 -27.00 42.73
CA ASP A 197 -20.67 -27.11 43.32
C ASP A 197 -21.70 -26.91 42.21
N ILE A 198 -21.94 -27.97 41.43
CA ILE A 198 -22.95 -27.99 40.38
C ILE A 198 -24.28 -28.22 41.08
N ALA A 199 -24.99 -27.13 41.37
CA ALA A 199 -26.39 -27.21 41.75
C ALA A 199 -27.14 -28.03 40.69
N ALA A 200 -27.81 -29.11 41.12
CA ALA A 200 -28.56 -30.00 40.24
C ALA A 200 -29.51 -29.17 39.36
N ALA A 201 -29.50 -29.45 38.05
CA ALA A 201 -30.30 -28.72 37.08
C ALA A 201 -31.75 -28.61 37.56
N HIS A 202 -32.23 -27.38 37.71
CA HIS A 202 -33.63 -27.13 38.01
C HIS A 202 -34.49 -27.73 36.90
N THR A 203 -35.50 -28.48 37.33
CA THR A 203 -36.55 -29.18 36.59
C THR A 203 -36.85 -28.54 35.23
N ASP A 204 -36.91 -29.39 34.19
CA ASP A 204 -37.32 -29.00 32.84
C ASP A 204 -38.52 -28.06 32.89
N LEU A 205 -38.33 -26.83 32.40
CA LEU A 205 -39.43 -25.88 32.24
C LEU A 205 -40.52 -26.56 31.41
N PRO A 206 -41.80 -26.46 31.78
CA PRO A 206 -42.89 -27.05 31.01
C PRO A 206 -42.95 -26.34 29.65
N MET A 207 -42.24 -26.90 28.68
CA MET A 207 -42.43 -26.58 27.28
C MET A 207 -43.73 -27.24 26.87
N ASP A 208 -44.72 -26.41 26.55
CA ASP A 208 -45.94 -26.88 25.91
C ASP A 208 -45.59 -27.42 24.52
N VAL A 209 -45.56 -28.74 24.40
CA VAL A 209 -45.28 -29.48 23.16
C VAL A 209 -46.52 -29.57 22.25
N ASN A 210 -47.64 -28.94 22.62
CA ASN A 210 -48.82 -28.93 21.79
C ASN A 210 -48.63 -28.06 20.54
N PRO A 211 -49.20 -28.47 19.40
CA PRO A 211 -49.13 -27.69 18.17
C PRO A 211 -49.83 -26.33 18.35
N PRO A 212 -49.24 -25.23 17.84
CA PRO A 212 -49.78 -23.89 18.02
C PRO A 212 -51.20 -23.78 17.44
N THR A 213 -52.08 -23.11 18.18
CA THR A 213 -53.47 -22.94 17.79
C THR A 213 -53.61 -21.98 16.61
N LYS A 214 -54.67 -22.16 15.82
CA LYS A 214 -54.96 -21.34 14.63
C LYS A 214 -54.99 -19.83 14.94
N GLU A 215 -55.44 -19.49 16.14
CA GLU A 215 -55.61 -18.11 16.58
C GLU A 215 -54.27 -17.47 16.98
N GLU A 216 -53.36 -18.24 17.58
CA GLU A 216 -51.97 -17.81 17.85
C GLU A 216 -51.20 -17.56 16.54
N ILE A 217 -51.38 -18.43 15.54
CA ILE A 217 -50.76 -18.27 14.22
C ILE A 217 -51.27 -16.99 13.55
N ARG A 218 -52.58 -16.72 13.63
CA ARG A 218 -53.17 -15.47 13.09
C ARG A 218 -52.64 -14.23 13.78
N MET A 219 -52.56 -14.24 15.11
CA MET A 219 -52.01 -13.11 15.88
C MET A 219 -50.53 -12.87 15.57
N ALA A 220 -49.73 -13.93 15.36
CA ALA A 220 -48.34 -13.80 14.99
C ALA A 220 -48.17 -13.15 13.60
N ILE A 221 -49.00 -13.54 12.62
CA ILE A 221 -48.96 -13.00 11.26
C ILE A 221 -49.35 -11.51 11.25
N THR A 222 -50.35 -11.10 12.03
CA THR A 222 -50.78 -9.69 12.07
C THR A 222 -49.75 -8.76 12.71
N GLN A 223 -48.86 -9.28 13.58
CA GLN A 223 -47.79 -8.49 14.20
C GLN A 223 -46.52 -8.33 13.32
N ILE A 224 -46.43 -9.02 12.17
CA ILE A 224 -45.28 -8.91 11.27
C ILE A 224 -45.39 -7.61 10.45
N LYS A 225 -44.39 -6.73 10.57
CA LYS A 225 -44.30 -5.48 9.78
C LYS A 225 -44.06 -5.80 8.30
N SER A 226 -44.76 -5.10 7.41
CA SER A 226 -44.70 -5.33 5.95
C SER A 226 -43.28 -5.08 5.37
N ARG A 227 -42.87 -5.96 4.45
CA ARG A 227 -41.55 -6.01 3.77
C ARG A 227 -40.32 -6.25 4.67
N LYS A 228 -40.44 -7.09 5.70
CA LYS A 228 -39.28 -7.72 6.37
C LYS A 228 -39.47 -9.24 6.50
N ALA A 229 -38.39 -10.02 6.37
CA ALA A 229 -38.40 -11.43 6.71
C ALA A 229 -38.42 -11.62 8.24
N ALA A 230 -39.24 -12.54 8.74
CA ALA A 230 -39.39 -12.82 10.17
C ALA A 230 -38.08 -13.35 10.75
N THR A 231 -37.36 -12.51 11.48
CA THR A 231 -36.16 -12.93 12.21
C THR A 231 -36.58 -13.32 13.63
N LYS A 232 -36.74 -14.63 13.82
CA LYS A 232 -36.92 -15.34 15.11
C LYS A 232 -38.29 -15.13 15.77
N LEU A 233 -39.09 -16.21 15.83
CA LEU A 233 -40.21 -16.35 16.75
C LEU A 233 -39.66 -16.25 18.18
N ARG A 234 -39.81 -15.09 18.81
CA ARG A 234 -39.57 -14.94 20.24
C ARG A 234 -40.81 -15.48 20.94
N HIS A 235 -40.65 -16.58 21.67
CA HIS A 235 -41.56 -16.90 22.76
C HIS A 235 -41.64 -15.66 23.66
N TYR A 236 -42.87 -15.18 23.90
CA TYR A 236 -43.14 -14.09 24.81
C TYR A 236 -42.83 -14.56 26.23
N GLY A 237 -41.68 -14.12 26.74
CA GLY A 237 -41.34 -14.12 28.16
C GLY A 237 -40.74 -12.75 28.47
N SER A 238 -41.59 -11.76 28.69
CA SER A 238 -41.15 -10.49 29.27
C SER A 238 -40.78 -10.73 30.73
N SER A 239 -39.49 -10.63 31.08
CA SER A 239 -39.08 -10.25 32.43
C SER A 239 -37.95 -9.24 32.34
N SER A 240 -38.16 -8.15 33.08
CA SER A 240 -37.45 -6.89 33.02
C SER A 240 -36.15 -6.89 33.84
N ASN A 241 -35.35 -5.85 33.60
CA ASN A 241 -34.37 -5.22 34.51
C ASN A 241 -32.95 -5.84 34.54
N ASN A 242 -31.95 -5.19 33.94
CA ASN A 242 -31.20 -4.10 34.58
C ASN A 242 -30.05 -3.55 33.70
N GLN A 243 -30.03 -2.21 33.63
CA GLN A 243 -28.89 -1.27 33.64
C GLN A 243 -27.70 -1.41 32.66
N LEU A 244 -27.67 -0.44 31.73
CA LEU A 244 -26.55 0.44 31.35
C LEU A 244 -25.11 -0.13 31.34
N SER A 245 -24.54 -0.23 30.14
CA SER A 245 -23.32 0.53 29.82
C SER A 245 -23.25 0.82 28.32
N LYS A 246 -23.20 2.12 28.00
CA LYS A 246 -23.15 2.70 26.65
C LYS A 246 -21.85 2.33 25.93
N THR A 247 -21.96 1.81 24.71
CA THR A 247 -20.88 1.90 23.70
C THR A 247 -21.38 2.76 22.54
N HIS A 248 -20.70 3.90 22.35
CA HIS A 248 -20.94 4.85 21.28
C HIS A 248 -20.46 4.27 19.94
N HIS A 249 -21.38 4.01 19.03
CA HIS A 249 -21.06 3.88 17.61
C HIS A 249 -21.20 5.26 16.95
N TYR A 250 -20.08 5.86 16.59
CA TYR A 250 -20.03 7.04 15.75
C TYR A 250 -20.56 6.69 14.35
N THR A 251 -21.77 7.15 14.04
CA THR A 251 -22.28 7.25 12.66
C THR A 251 -21.79 8.57 12.07
N SER A 252 -20.93 8.49 11.05
CA SER A 252 -20.51 9.65 10.26
C SER A 252 -21.72 10.40 9.70
N THR A 253 -21.86 11.65 10.12
CA THR A 253 -22.84 12.61 9.65
C THR A 253 -22.64 12.90 8.17
N SER A 254 -23.68 12.67 7.37
CA SER A 254 -23.81 13.21 6.01
C SER A 254 -23.77 14.74 6.07
N LEU A 255 -22.81 15.37 5.38
CA LEU A 255 -22.80 16.82 5.18
C LEU A 255 -23.68 17.21 4.00
N ILE A 256 -24.64 18.07 4.32
CA ILE A 256 -25.65 18.70 3.48
C ILE A 256 -25.00 19.73 2.54
N VAL A 257 -25.32 19.66 1.25
CA VAL A 257 -24.96 20.66 0.23
C VAL A 257 -25.83 21.91 0.42
N LYS A 258 -25.22 23.05 0.80
CA LYS A 258 -25.85 24.37 0.71
C LYS A 258 -25.70 24.92 -0.71
N LYS A 259 -26.82 25.08 -1.40
CA LYS A 259 -26.96 25.87 -2.63
C LYS A 259 -27.04 27.35 -2.21
N HIS A 260 -26.09 28.19 -2.62
CA HIS A 260 -26.25 29.64 -2.54
C HIS A 260 -26.80 30.14 -3.88
N LEU A 261 -28.01 30.70 -3.82
CA LEU A 261 -28.53 31.68 -4.77
C LEU A 261 -28.03 33.05 -4.33
N THR A 262 -27.52 33.84 -5.26
CA THR A 262 -27.44 35.30 -5.14
C THR A 262 -28.04 35.91 -6.38
N VAL A 263 -28.97 36.83 -6.11
CA VAL A 263 -29.56 37.83 -7.02
C VAL A 263 -28.46 38.77 -7.52
#